data_AF-A1E3Z4-F1
#
_entry.id   AF-A1E3Z4-F1
#
_cell.length_a   1.000
_cell.length_b   1.000
_cell.length_c   1.000
_cell.angle_alpha   90.00
_cell.angle_beta   90.00
_cell.angle_gamma   90.00
#
_symmetry.space_group_name_H-M   'P 1'
#
loop_
_entity.id
_entity.type
_entity.pdbx_description
1 polymer ?
#
loop_
_entity_poly.entity_id
_entity_poly.type
_entity_poly.pdbx_seq_one_letter_code
_entity_poly.pdbx_strand_id
1 'polypeptide(L)'
;ILVLTYPMIGNYGVPDEKEIDEHGMPKHFEWFNGISVSALVVGEICELPSHWRSHETLSHWMAKHNVPGICGIDTRALTKKIRDHGSILGRIVYEEPTNLTGYKFSDPNERNLVAECSVRKPIVFNETGSPRICAIDCGLKLNQIKCFVSRGARVELVPWNYELNETQFDGLFISNGPGNPAACEDVVTQIQRVIKNGRKPIFGICLGHQLLATAIGCSTYKMKFGNRGHNLP
;
A
#
# COMPACT_ATOMS: atom_id res chain seq x y z
N ILE A 1 -9.95 -0.74 7.34
CA ILE A 1 -11.26 -1.06 6.70
C ILE A 1 -11.42 -0.13 5.51
N LEU A 2 -11.61 -0.71 4.32
CA LEU A 2 -11.82 0.06 3.08
C LEU A 2 -13.32 0.16 2.80
N VAL A 3 -13.80 1.39 2.56
CA VAL A 3 -15.17 1.65 2.11
C VAL A 3 -15.09 2.10 0.67
N LEU A 4 -15.74 1.37 -0.24
CA LEU A 4 -15.79 1.73 -1.66
C LEU A 4 -17.00 2.60 -1.95
N THR A 5 -16.77 3.70 -2.66
CA THR A 5 -17.82 4.66 -3.04
C THR A 5 -18.56 4.24 -4.31
N TYR A 6 -17.92 3.44 -5.18
CA TYR A 6 -18.62 2.84 -6.31
C TYR A 6 -19.59 1.77 -5.81
N PRO A 7 -20.88 1.82 -6.20
CA PRO A 7 -21.91 1.04 -5.51
C PRO A 7 -21.85 -0.46 -5.80
N MET A 8 -21.50 -0.87 -7.03
CA MET A 8 -21.48 -2.28 -7.45
C MET A 8 -20.03 -2.78 -7.54
N ILE A 9 -19.64 -3.68 -6.65
CA ILE A 9 -18.26 -4.18 -6.56
C ILE A 9 -18.19 -5.65 -6.95
N GLY A 10 -17.11 -6.05 -7.63
CA GLY A 10 -16.88 -7.44 -8.02
C GLY A 10 -17.33 -7.81 -9.43
N ASN A 11 -17.82 -6.85 -10.23
CA ASN A 11 -18.38 -7.11 -11.58
C ASN A 11 -17.43 -7.87 -12.53
N TYR A 12 -16.12 -7.71 -12.36
CA TYR A 12 -15.11 -8.35 -13.20
C TYR A 12 -14.44 -9.58 -12.55
N GLY A 13 -14.90 -9.97 -11.36
CA GLY A 13 -14.28 -11.02 -10.57
C GLY A 13 -12.86 -10.67 -10.15
N VAL A 14 -12.09 -11.69 -9.83
CA VAL A 14 -10.68 -11.59 -9.47
C VAL A 14 -9.86 -12.39 -10.49
N PRO A 15 -8.77 -11.83 -11.03
CA PRO A 15 -7.88 -12.55 -11.94
C PRO A 15 -7.02 -13.60 -11.21
N ASP A 16 -6.42 -14.54 -11.96
CA ASP A 16 -5.58 -15.57 -11.36
C ASP A 16 -4.31 -14.96 -10.74
N GLU A 17 -4.07 -15.28 -9.45
CA GLU A 17 -2.90 -14.87 -8.67
C GLU A 17 -1.61 -15.51 -9.16
N LYS A 18 -1.70 -16.64 -9.87
CA LYS A 18 -0.53 -17.37 -10.39
C LYS A 18 0.03 -16.78 -11.67
N GLU A 19 -0.70 -15.88 -12.33
CA GLU A 19 -0.19 -15.19 -13.52
C GLU A 19 0.92 -14.22 -13.12
N ILE A 20 2.14 -14.52 -13.55
CA ILE A 20 3.34 -13.69 -13.37
C ILE A 20 3.76 -13.03 -14.69
N ASP A 21 4.48 -11.92 -14.60
CA ASP A 21 5.14 -11.27 -15.72
C ASP A 21 6.54 -11.84 -15.98
N GLU A 22 7.21 -11.31 -17.00
CA GLU A 22 8.56 -11.71 -17.43
C GLU A 22 9.65 -11.48 -16.37
N HIS A 23 9.34 -10.70 -15.33
CA HIS A 23 10.23 -10.41 -14.21
C HIS A 23 9.81 -11.13 -12.92
N GLY A 24 8.88 -12.09 -13.02
CA GLY A 24 8.44 -12.90 -11.89
C GLY A 24 7.51 -12.18 -10.91
N MET A 25 6.97 -11.01 -11.27
CA MET A 25 6.01 -10.29 -10.44
C MET A 25 4.57 -10.68 -10.81
N PRO A 26 3.61 -10.72 -9.86
CA PRO A 26 2.19 -10.90 -10.15
C PRO A 26 1.70 -9.92 -11.21
N LYS A 27 1.07 -10.41 -12.28
CA LYS A 27 0.71 -9.61 -13.45
C LYS A 27 -0.40 -8.60 -13.14
N HIS A 28 -1.41 -9.03 -12.39
CA HIS A 28 -2.64 -8.25 -12.15
C HIS A 28 -2.79 -7.70 -10.72
N PHE A 29 -1.80 -7.93 -9.85
CA PHE A 29 -1.83 -7.51 -8.45
C PHE A 29 -0.70 -6.52 -8.14
N GLU A 30 -0.94 -5.67 -7.14
CA GLU A 30 -0.02 -4.60 -6.73
C GLU A 30 0.87 -5.00 -5.54
N TRP A 31 0.80 -6.24 -5.09
CA TRP A 31 1.56 -6.80 -3.98
C TRP A 31 1.91 -8.27 -4.28
N PHE A 32 2.91 -8.83 -3.60
CA PHE A 32 3.34 -10.21 -3.84
C PHE A 32 2.30 -11.24 -3.42
N ASN A 33 1.69 -11.08 -2.24
CA ASN A 33 0.77 -12.06 -1.67
C ASN A 33 -0.34 -11.40 -0.85
N GLY A 34 -1.54 -11.99 -0.84
CA GLY A 34 -2.59 -11.69 0.11
C GLY A 34 -3.55 -10.58 -0.32
N ILE A 35 -4.10 -9.88 0.67
CA ILE A 35 -4.95 -8.69 0.49
C ILE A 35 -4.53 -7.69 1.55
N SER A 36 -4.25 -6.44 1.16
CA SER A 36 -3.71 -5.44 2.12
C SER A 36 -4.76 -4.80 3.02
N VAL A 37 -6.05 -4.89 2.67
CA VAL A 37 -7.13 -4.31 3.47
C VAL A 37 -7.54 -5.25 4.59
N SER A 38 -7.73 -4.74 5.80
CA SER A 38 -8.21 -5.55 6.93
C SER A 38 -9.67 -5.98 6.81
N ALA A 39 -10.46 -5.24 6.01
CA ALA A 39 -11.85 -5.55 5.70
C ALA A 39 -12.35 -4.66 4.55
N LEU A 40 -13.41 -5.10 3.87
CA LEU A 40 -14.07 -4.37 2.79
C LEU A 40 -15.54 -4.08 3.11
N VAL A 41 -15.98 -2.85 2.84
CA VAL A 41 -17.38 -2.42 2.96
C VAL A 41 -17.84 -1.90 1.60
N VAL A 42 -18.91 -2.50 1.07
CA VAL A 42 -19.46 -2.18 -0.25
C VAL A 42 -20.97 -1.94 -0.18
N GLY A 43 -21.52 -1.28 -1.21
CA GLY A 43 -22.96 -1.15 -1.36
C GLY A 43 -23.58 -2.48 -1.80
N GLU A 44 -23.19 -2.95 -2.97
CA GLU A 44 -23.65 -4.20 -3.57
C GLU A 44 -22.47 -5.03 -4.06
N ILE A 45 -22.58 -6.34 -3.93
CA ILE A 45 -21.60 -7.31 -4.44
C ILE A 45 -22.17 -8.03 -5.65
N CYS A 46 -21.39 -8.12 -6.72
CA CYS A 46 -21.73 -8.93 -7.88
C CYS A 46 -21.36 -10.41 -7.63
N GLU A 47 -22.37 -11.28 -7.59
CA GLU A 47 -22.18 -12.72 -7.39
C GLU A 47 -21.76 -13.47 -8.65
N LEU A 48 -22.12 -12.93 -9.83
CA LEU A 48 -21.86 -13.52 -11.15
C LEU A 48 -21.00 -12.58 -11.99
N PRO A 49 -19.68 -12.52 -11.72
CA PRO A 49 -18.77 -11.66 -12.47
C PRO A 49 -18.70 -12.07 -13.95
N SER A 50 -18.51 -11.08 -14.82
CA SER A 50 -18.31 -11.29 -16.25
C SER A 50 -17.13 -10.49 -16.77
N HIS A 51 -16.00 -11.19 -16.93
CA HIS A 51 -14.79 -10.66 -17.53
C HIS A 51 -13.94 -11.81 -18.05
N TRP A 52 -13.27 -11.62 -19.18
CA TRP A 52 -12.44 -12.67 -19.81
C TRP A 52 -11.24 -13.12 -18.95
N ARG A 53 -10.82 -12.30 -17.97
CA ARG A 53 -9.82 -12.67 -16.94
C ARG A 53 -10.41 -13.11 -15.61
N SER A 54 -11.73 -13.21 -15.48
CA SER A 54 -12.35 -13.61 -14.21
C SER A 54 -11.98 -15.07 -13.92
N HIS A 55 -11.25 -15.30 -12.83
CA HIS A 55 -10.88 -16.65 -12.36
C HIS A 55 -11.78 -17.09 -11.20
N GLU A 56 -12.06 -16.19 -10.25
CA GLU A 56 -12.92 -16.45 -9.10
C GLU A 56 -13.73 -15.20 -8.69
N THR A 57 -14.74 -15.39 -7.83
CA THR A 57 -15.53 -14.26 -7.30
C THR A 57 -14.74 -13.49 -6.24
N LEU A 58 -15.05 -12.20 -6.06
CA LEU A 58 -14.43 -11.39 -5.01
C LEU A 58 -14.66 -11.98 -3.62
N SER A 59 -15.88 -12.48 -3.35
CA SER A 59 -16.23 -13.11 -2.08
C SER A 59 -15.40 -14.37 -1.80
N HIS A 60 -15.20 -15.23 -2.80
CA HIS A 60 -14.38 -16.44 -2.64
C HIS A 60 -12.91 -16.09 -2.38
N TRP A 61 -12.36 -15.15 -3.15
CA TRP A 61 -10.98 -14.69 -2.99
C TRP A 61 -10.73 -14.07 -1.62
N MET A 62 -11.65 -13.23 -1.14
CA MET A 62 -11.57 -12.64 0.20
C MET A 62 -11.65 -13.70 1.31
N ALA A 63 -12.54 -14.69 1.18
CA ALA A 63 -12.66 -15.80 2.13
C ALA A 63 -11.37 -16.64 2.18
N LYS A 64 -10.78 -16.96 1.02
CA LYS A 64 -9.50 -17.67 0.90
C LYS A 64 -8.36 -16.95 1.63
N HIS A 65 -8.36 -15.62 1.63
CA HIS A 65 -7.36 -14.78 2.31
C HIS A 65 -7.76 -14.37 3.73
N ASN A 66 -8.84 -14.92 4.28
CA ASN A 66 -9.37 -14.60 5.61
C ASN A 66 -9.64 -13.09 5.81
N VAL A 67 -10.08 -12.40 4.76
CA VAL A 67 -10.44 -10.97 4.83
C VAL A 67 -11.95 -10.82 4.92
N PRO A 68 -12.48 -10.22 6.01
CA PRO A 68 -13.91 -10.01 6.16
C PRO A 68 -14.44 -8.94 5.20
N GLY A 69 -15.66 -9.13 4.73
CA GLY A 69 -16.40 -8.17 3.91
C GLY A 69 -17.85 -8.02 4.38
N ILE A 70 -18.45 -6.86 4.14
CA ILE A 70 -19.89 -6.62 4.36
C ILE A 70 -20.46 -5.84 3.17
N CYS A 71 -21.64 -6.25 2.71
CA CYS A 71 -22.42 -5.58 1.66
C CYS A 71 -23.79 -5.16 2.19
N GLY A 72 -24.57 -4.44 1.38
CA GLY A 72 -25.87 -3.88 1.77
C GLY A 72 -25.76 -2.62 2.63
N ILE A 73 -24.58 -1.98 2.67
CA ILE A 73 -24.32 -0.79 3.47
C ILE A 73 -24.47 0.47 2.60
N ASP A 74 -25.13 1.51 3.11
CA ASP A 74 -25.09 2.83 2.49
C ASP A 74 -23.68 3.45 2.62
N THR A 75 -22.82 3.12 1.67
CA THR A 75 -21.44 3.59 1.63
C THR A 75 -21.35 5.10 1.44
N ARG A 76 -22.38 5.74 0.87
CA ARG A 76 -22.44 7.21 0.72
C ARG A 76 -22.68 7.88 2.07
N ALA A 77 -23.63 7.39 2.86
CA ALA A 77 -23.86 7.89 4.23
C ALA A 77 -22.62 7.69 5.11
N LEU A 78 -21.98 6.52 5.02
CA LEU A 78 -20.74 6.24 5.75
C LEU A 78 -19.59 7.16 5.30
N THR A 79 -19.43 7.39 4.00
CA THR A 79 -18.41 8.30 3.47
C THR A 79 -18.61 9.73 3.94
N LYS A 80 -19.86 10.23 3.98
CA LYS A 80 -20.17 11.56 4.56
C LYS A 80 -19.75 11.64 6.02
N LYS A 81 -20.10 10.63 6.83
CA LYS A 81 -19.72 10.56 8.25
C LYS A 81 -18.20 10.59 8.45
N ILE A 82 -17.45 9.81 7.67
CA ILE A 82 -15.98 9.81 7.71
C ILE A 82 -15.42 11.18 7.29
N ARG A 83 -15.98 11.83 6.28
CA ARG A 83 -15.53 13.16 5.85
C ARG A 83 -15.76 14.22 6.94
N ASP A 84 -16.90 14.17 7.60
CA ASP A 84 -17.31 15.19 8.57
C ASP A 84 -16.54 15.07 9.90
N HIS A 85 -16.28 13.83 10.36
CA HIS A 85 -15.56 13.55 11.61
C HIS A 85 -14.06 13.24 11.45
N GLY A 86 -13.59 13.05 10.22
CA GLY A 86 -12.22 12.64 9.93
C GLY A 86 -12.00 11.13 10.00
N SER A 87 -10.75 10.67 10.15
CA SER A 87 -10.46 9.24 10.22
C SER A 87 -11.11 8.59 11.46
N ILE A 88 -12.14 7.76 11.26
CA ILE A 88 -12.87 7.07 12.33
C ILE A 88 -12.35 5.64 12.49
N LEU A 89 -12.20 5.17 13.74
CA LEU A 89 -11.99 3.76 14.03
C LEU A 89 -13.31 2.99 13.87
N GLY A 90 -13.23 1.80 13.27
CA GLY A 90 -14.41 0.97 13.01
C GLY A 90 -14.09 -0.50 13.18
N ARG A 91 -15.15 -1.30 13.35
CA ARG A 91 -15.09 -2.76 13.46
C ARG A 91 -16.31 -3.36 12.77
N ILE A 92 -16.10 -4.47 12.06
CA ILE A 92 -17.18 -5.33 11.57
C ILE A 92 -17.40 -6.41 12.63
N VAL A 93 -18.64 -6.63 13.01
CA VAL A 93 -19.07 -7.66 13.97
C VAL A 93 -20.11 -8.55 13.29
N TYR A 94 -20.08 -9.85 13.58
CA TYR A 94 -20.98 -10.82 12.97
C TYR A 94 -22.36 -10.83 13.63
N GLU A 95 -22.38 -10.60 14.95
CA GLU A 95 -23.59 -10.53 15.75
C GLU A 95 -23.72 -9.15 16.38
N GLU A 96 -24.96 -8.76 16.66
CA GLU A 96 -25.23 -7.52 17.36
C GLU A 96 -24.63 -7.57 18.77
N PRO A 97 -23.72 -6.65 19.11
CA PRO A 97 -23.02 -6.68 20.36
C PRO A 97 -23.96 -6.36 21.54
N THR A 98 -24.13 -7.30 22.47
CA THR A 98 -24.90 -7.08 23.71
C THR A 98 -24.25 -6.04 24.63
N ASN A 99 -22.92 -5.89 24.56
CA ASN A 99 -22.20 -4.85 25.29
C ASN A 99 -21.15 -4.16 24.40
N LEU A 100 -21.50 -2.97 23.90
CA LEU A 100 -20.62 -2.13 23.09
C LEU A 100 -19.34 -1.71 23.84
N THR A 101 -19.39 -1.54 25.17
CA THR A 101 -18.23 -1.08 25.97
C THR A 101 -17.13 -2.13 26.09
N GLY A 102 -17.43 -3.40 25.84
CA GLY A 102 -16.45 -4.48 25.84
C GLY A 102 -15.50 -4.45 24.64
N TYR A 103 -15.88 -3.76 23.56
CA TYR A 103 -15.09 -3.69 22.34
C TYR A 103 -14.07 -2.55 22.42
N LYS A 104 -12.81 -2.90 22.70
CA LYS A 104 -11.69 -1.96 22.55
C LYS A 104 -11.35 -1.77 21.08
N PHE A 105 -11.37 -0.52 20.62
CA PHE A 105 -10.81 -0.14 19.34
C PHE A 105 -9.29 -0.03 19.46
N SER A 106 -8.55 -0.55 18.49
CA SER A 106 -7.11 -0.37 18.38
C SER A 106 -6.84 0.55 17.19
N ASP A 107 -6.05 1.61 17.40
CA ASP A 107 -5.61 2.45 16.30
C ASP A 107 -4.42 1.77 15.60
N PRO A 108 -4.57 1.33 14.34
CA PRO A 108 -3.46 0.73 13.61
C PRO A 108 -2.29 1.70 13.39
N ASN A 109 -2.52 3.02 13.50
CA ASN A 109 -1.47 4.03 13.34
C ASN A 109 -0.46 4.09 14.50
N GLU A 110 -0.75 3.42 15.63
CA GLU A 110 0.19 3.29 16.75
C GLU A 110 1.27 2.23 16.48
N ARG A 111 1.07 1.36 15.48
CA ARG A 111 2.02 0.32 15.08
C ARG A 111 2.92 0.80 13.95
N ASN A 112 4.11 0.21 13.83
CA ASN A 112 4.98 0.43 12.69
C ASN A 112 4.49 -0.39 11.47
N LEU A 113 3.48 0.15 10.78
CA LEU A 113 2.87 -0.50 9.61
C LEU A 113 3.87 -0.71 8.46
N VAL A 114 4.89 0.14 8.34
CA VAL A 114 5.97 0.01 7.36
C VAL A 114 6.77 -1.28 7.60
N ALA A 115 7.10 -1.58 8.85
CA ALA A 115 7.80 -2.80 9.21
C ALA A 115 6.96 -4.08 9.01
N GLU A 116 5.64 -3.97 9.01
CA GLU A 116 4.71 -5.07 8.75
C GLU A 116 4.62 -5.42 7.26
N CYS A 117 4.70 -4.43 6.37
CA CYS A 117 4.53 -4.62 4.93
C CYS A 117 5.84 -4.73 4.13
N SER A 118 6.95 -4.23 4.66
CA SER A 118 8.25 -4.28 3.99
C SER A 118 8.73 -5.71 3.73
N VAL A 119 9.44 -5.91 2.61
CA VAL A 119 10.24 -7.11 2.36
C VAL A 119 11.21 -7.38 3.51
N ARG A 120 11.49 -8.67 3.75
CA ARG A 120 12.40 -9.12 4.80
C ARG A 120 13.86 -9.25 4.34
N LYS A 121 14.07 -9.40 3.03
CA LYS A 121 15.39 -9.56 2.40
C LYS A 121 15.40 -8.78 1.09
N PRO A 122 16.58 -8.33 0.62
CA PRO A 122 16.71 -7.71 -0.68
C PRO A 122 16.22 -8.62 -1.81
N ILE A 123 15.54 -8.03 -2.80
CA ILE A 123 15.08 -8.71 -4.02
C ILE A 123 15.56 -7.88 -5.21
N VAL A 124 16.21 -8.53 -6.18
CA VAL A 124 16.69 -7.85 -7.39
C VAL A 124 15.79 -8.18 -8.58
N PHE A 125 15.42 -7.14 -9.32
CA PHE A 125 14.69 -7.21 -10.56
C PHE A 125 15.56 -6.68 -11.70
N ASN A 126 15.51 -7.36 -12.85
CA ASN A 126 16.26 -6.99 -14.05
C ASN A 126 17.76 -6.85 -13.78
N GLU A 127 18.40 -7.94 -13.34
CA GLU A 127 19.78 -7.98 -12.84
C GLU A 127 20.81 -7.31 -13.77
N THR A 128 20.65 -7.43 -15.08
CA THR A 128 21.56 -6.87 -16.10
C THR A 128 21.18 -5.46 -16.54
N GLY A 129 20.11 -4.89 -15.96
CA GLY A 129 19.59 -3.57 -16.30
C GLY A 129 20.47 -2.41 -15.85
N SER A 130 20.15 -1.23 -16.38
CA SER A 130 20.79 0.04 -16.03
C SER A 130 19.79 1.20 -16.24
N PRO A 131 19.79 2.22 -15.37
CA PRO A 131 20.65 2.42 -14.19
C PRO A 131 20.32 1.47 -13.02
N ARG A 132 21.20 1.39 -12.02
CA ARG A 132 20.94 0.65 -10.77
C ARG A 132 20.15 1.52 -9.80
N ILE A 133 18.97 1.07 -9.41
CA ILE A 133 18.07 1.77 -8.49
C ILE A 133 17.96 0.97 -7.20
N CYS A 134 18.32 1.57 -6.07
CA CYS A 134 17.99 1.03 -4.76
C CYS A 134 16.59 1.54 -4.38
N ALA A 135 15.64 0.64 -4.17
CA ALA A 135 14.27 0.94 -3.80
C ALA A 135 14.01 0.53 -2.35
N ILE A 136 13.78 1.50 -1.45
CA ILE A 136 13.39 1.21 -0.07
C ILE A 136 11.92 0.84 -0.05
N ASP A 137 11.62 -0.38 0.42
CA ASP A 137 10.27 -0.87 0.55
C ASP A 137 9.61 -0.36 1.85
N CYS A 138 8.77 0.66 1.72
CA CYS A 138 7.92 1.13 2.81
C CYS A 138 6.50 0.56 2.77
N GLY A 139 6.22 -0.48 1.97
CA GLY A 139 4.88 -0.93 1.61
C GLY A 139 4.55 -0.68 0.14
N LEU A 140 5.53 -0.95 -0.71
CA LEU A 140 5.56 -0.64 -2.13
C LEU A 140 4.42 -1.32 -2.90
N LYS A 141 3.86 -0.57 -3.85
CA LYS A 141 3.05 -1.12 -4.94
C LYS A 141 3.92 -1.61 -6.09
N LEU A 142 3.75 -2.86 -6.51
CA LEU A 142 4.58 -3.52 -7.53
C LEU A 142 4.66 -2.76 -8.85
N ASN A 143 3.62 -2.00 -9.24
CA ASN A 143 3.68 -1.23 -10.47
C ASN A 143 4.81 -0.18 -10.48
N GLN A 144 5.30 0.28 -9.32
CA GLN A 144 6.48 1.15 -9.24
C GLN A 144 7.74 0.44 -9.77
N ILE A 145 7.95 -0.82 -9.36
CA ILE A 145 9.07 -1.64 -9.84
C ILE A 145 8.90 -1.97 -11.32
N LYS A 146 7.70 -2.39 -11.73
CA LYS A 146 7.37 -2.65 -13.15
C LYS A 146 7.71 -1.44 -14.03
N CYS A 147 7.37 -0.22 -13.60
CA CYS A 147 7.68 1.00 -14.35
C CYS A 147 9.18 1.26 -14.49
N PHE A 148 9.99 0.98 -13.47
CA PHE A 148 11.45 1.14 -13.56
C PHE A 148 12.07 0.10 -14.47
N VAL A 149 11.69 -1.15 -14.27
CA VAL A 149 12.22 -2.28 -15.03
C VAL A 149 11.84 -2.16 -16.51
N SER A 150 10.60 -1.76 -16.83
CA SER A 150 10.17 -1.52 -18.22
C SER A 150 10.95 -0.41 -18.92
N ARG A 151 11.68 0.42 -18.17
CA ARG A 151 12.57 1.47 -18.68
C ARG A 151 14.04 1.03 -18.70
N GLY A 152 14.30 -0.26 -18.45
CA GLY A 152 15.62 -0.87 -18.50
C GLY A 152 16.39 -0.86 -17.19
N ALA A 153 15.87 -0.27 -16.11
CA ALA A 153 16.60 -0.16 -14.84
C ALA A 153 16.75 -1.51 -14.14
N ARG A 154 17.90 -1.72 -13.48
CA ARG A 154 18.06 -2.78 -12.46
C ARG A 154 17.53 -2.24 -11.15
N VAL A 155 16.59 -2.92 -10.53
CA VAL A 155 15.98 -2.46 -9.27
C VAL A 155 16.27 -3.43 -8.15
N GLU A 156 16.90 -2.95 -7.09
CA GLU A 156 17.11 -3.69 -5.85
C GLU A 156 16.15 -3.18 -4.79
N LEU A 157 15.10 -3.94 -4.55
CA LEU A 157 14.11 -3.69 -3.52
C LEU A 157 14.67 -4.15 -2.18
N VAL A 158 14.87 -3.22 -1.25
CA VAL A 158 15.47 -3.48 0.07
C VAL A 158 14.48 -3.24 1.20
N PRO A 159 14.64 -3.89 2.36
CA PRO A 159 13.81 -3.63 3.54
C PRO A 159 13.80 -2.15 3.95
N TRP A 160 12.72 -1.70 4.60
CA TRP A 160 12.56 -0.33 5.07
C TRP A 160 13.74 0.16 5.93
N ASN A 161 14.32 -0.71 6.76
CA ASN A 161 15.43 -0.42 7.68
C ASN A 161 16.81 -0.80 7.12
N TYR A 162 16.94 -0.91 5.80
CA TYR A 162 18.21 -1.28 5.16
C TYR A 162 19.25 -0.17 5.28
N GLU A 163 20.50 -0.55 5.57
CA GLU A 163 21.62 0.39 5.58
C GLU A 163 22.06 0.69 4.14
N LEU A 164 21.95 1.95 3.72
CA LEU A 164 22.22 2.34 2.34
C LEU A 164 23.72 2.41 2.06
N ASN A 165 24.13 1.84 0.92
CA ASN A 165 25.48 1.96 0.39
C ASN A 165 25.46 2.64 -1.00
N GLU A 166 25.79 3.93 -1.04
CA GLU A 166 25.76 4.77 -2.25
C GLU A 166 26.70 4.32 -3.38
N THR A 167 27.62 3.38 -3.12
CA THR A 167 28.47 2.79 -4.17
C THR A 167 27.75 1.73 -4.99
N GLN A 168 26.66 1.16 -4.46
CA GLN A 168 25.94 0.04 -5.06
C GLN A 168 24.79 0.44 -5.98
N PHE A 169 24.36 1.70 -5.94
CA PHE A 169 23.26 2.21 -6.76
C PHE A 169 23.61 3.55 -7.43
N ASP A 170 22.91 3.84 -8.52
CA ASP A 170 23.04 5.07 -9.30
C ASP A 170 21.90 6.05 -8.97
N GLY A 171 20.76 5.56 -8.46
CA GLY A 171 19.68 6.38 -7.91
C GLY A 171 18.98 5.71 -6.72
N LEU A 172 18.35 6.53 -5.86
CA LEU A 172 17.58 6.08 -4.69
C LEU A 172 16.09 6.32 -4.93
N PHE A 173 15.29 5.29 -4.68
CA PHE A 173 13.84 5.35 -4.72
C PHE A 173 13.24 5.03 -3.35
N ILE A 174 12.26 5.80 -2.90
CA ILE A 174 11.51 5.57 -1.67
C ILE A 174 10.03 5.36 -2.02
N SER A 175 9.52 4.17 -1.72
CA SER A 175 8.20 3.76 -2.16
C SER A 175 7.06 4.47 -1.43
N ASN A 176 5.83 4.19 -1.87
CA ASN A 176 4.66 4.44 -1.04
C ASN A 176 4.65 3.52 0.21
N GLY A 177 3.76 3.82 1.15
CA GLY A 177 3.59 2.99 2.33
C GLY A 177 2.40 3.41 3.19
N PRO A 178 1.97 2.55 4.12
CA PRO A 178 0.99 2.89 5.14
C PRO A 178 1.64 3.64 6.32
N GLY A 179 0.81 4.19 7.19
CA GLY A 179 1.23 4.69 8.50
C GLY A 179 1.74 6.13 8.51
N ASN A 180 2.51 6.46 9.54
CA ASN A 180 3.00 7.79 9.82
C ASN A 180 4.53 7.85 9.59
N PRO A 181 5.05 8.81 8.79
CA PRO A 181 6.49 8.98 8.57
C PRO A 181 7.28 9.21 9.86
N ALA A 182 6.66 9.73 10.92
CA ALA A 182 7.30 9.89 12.22
C ALA A 182 7.76 8.57 12.85
N ALA A 183 7.18 7.43 12.45
CA ALA A 183 7.59 6.11 12.93
C ALA A 183 8.80 5.51 12.15
N CYS A 184 9.40 6.28 11.22
CA CYS A 184 10.43 5.81 10.30
C CYS A 184 11.74 6.61 10.42
N GLU A 185 12.16 6.97 11.64
CA GLU A 185 13.36 7.78 11.90
C GLU A 185 14.64 7.18 11.30
N ASP A 186 14.80 5.85 11.36
CA ASP A 186 15.95 5.15 10.76
C ASP A 186 16.04 5.40 9.26
N VAL A 187 14.89 5.35 8.56
CA VAL A 187 14.80 5.60 7.12
C VAL A 187 15.15 7.05 6.80
N VAL A 188 14.60 7.98 7.56
CA VAL A 188 14.88 9.42 7.42
C VAL A 188 16.38 9.68 7.58
N THR A 189 17.03 9.05 8.56
CA THR A 189 18.47 9.16 8.80
C THR A 189 19.29 8.67 7.61
N GLN A 190 18.93 7.52 7.02
CA GLN A 190 19.61 7.02 5.82
C GLN A 190 19.41 7.98 4.62
N ILE A 191 18.19 8.47 4.40
CA ILE A 191 17.88 9.44 3.34
C ILE A 191 18.70 10.73 3.52
N GLN A 192 18.80 11.25 4.74
CA GLN A 192 19.59 12.45 5.06
C GLN A 192 21.07 12.30 4.65
N ARG A 193 21.67 11.11 4.88
CA ARG A 193 23.06 10.84 4.47
C ARG A 193 23.22 10.96 2.95
N VAL A 194 22.32 10.37 2.19
CA VAL A 194 22.35 10.41 0.72
C VAL A 194 22.10 11.83 0.19
N ILE A 195 21.14 12.56 0.76
CA ILE A 195 20.88 13.97 0.42
C ILE A 195 22.13 14.82 0.67
N LYS A 196 22.78 14.67 1.83
CA LYS A 196 23.98 15.43 2.21
C LYS A 196 25.14 15.20 1.25
N ASN A 197 25.29 13.97 0.74
CA ASN A 197 26.31 13.65 -0.26
C ASN A 197 26.01 14.26 -1.63
N GLY A 198 24.74 14.44 -2.00
CA GLY A 198 24.30 15.25 -3.14
C GLY A 198 24.68 14.72 -4.53
N ARG A 199 25.13 13.45 -4.63
CA ARG A 199 25.65 12.86 -5.87
C ARG A 199 24.64 11.99 -6.63
N LYS A 200 23.56 11.58 -5.98
CA LYS A 200 22.60 10.60 -6.51
C LYS A 200 21.22 11.25 -6.65
N PRO A 201 20.50 11.04 -7.77
CA PRO A 201 19.09 11.41 -7.85
C PRO A 201 18.28 10.60 -6.83
N ILE A 202 17.31 11.27 -6.21
CA ILE A 202 16.42 10.68 -5.21
C ILE A 202 14.98 10.95 -5.62
N PHE A 203 14.14 9.91 -5.61
CA PHE A 203 12.74 10.01 -5.97
C PHE A 203 11.86 9.31 -4.92
N GLY A 204 10.86 10.01 -4.40
CA GLY A 204 9.95 9.47 -3.38
C GLY A 204 8.49 9.62 -3.79
N ILE A 205 7.67 8.58 -3.55
CA ILE A 205 6.23 8.56 -3.86
C ILE A 205 5.42 8.41 -2.57
N CYS A 206 4.37 9.22 -2.41
CA CYS A 206 3.45 9.14 -1.26
C CYS A 206 4.19 9.22 0.09
N LEU A 207 4.32 8.12 0.84
CA LEU A 207 5.13 8.09 2.06
C LEU A 207 6.59 8.48 1.77
N GLY A 208 7.18 8.03 0.66
CA GLY A 208 8.51 8.44 0.26
C GLY A 208 8.67 9.94 0.05
N HIS A 209 7.65 10.63 -0.45
CA HIS A 209 7.65 12.10 -0.52
C HIS A 209 7.67 12.72 0.88
N GLN A 210 6.88 12.19 1.81
CA GLN A 210 6.84 12.66 3.19
C GLN A 210 8.18 12.42 3.91
N LEU A 211 8.78 11.25 3.73
CA LEU A 211 10.09 10.93 4.30
C LEU A 211 11.21 11.83 3.75
N LEU A 212 11.18 12.16 2.46
CA LEU A 212 12.10 13.14 1.87
C LEU A 212 11.91 14.54 2.45
N ALA A 213 10.66 14.98 2.62
CA ALA A 213 10.36 16.26 3.24
C ALA A 213 10.85 16.31 4.70
N THR A 214 10.61 15.25 5.48
CA THR A 214 11.12 15.13 6.85
C THR A 214 12.64 15.13 6.89
N ALA A 215 13.31 14.45 5.95
CA ALA A 215 14.77 14.42 5.87
C ALA A 215 15.39 15.81 5.69
N ILE A 216 14.72 16.73 5.00
CA ILE A 216 15.16 18.13 4.85
C ILE A 216 14.63 19.08 5.94
N GLY A 217 14.02 18.56 7.00
CA GLY A 217 13.57 19.33 8.16
C GLY A 217 12.12 19.84 8.10
N CYS A 218 11.31 19.41 7.13
CA CYS A 218 9.89 19.73 7.12
C CYS A 218 9.11 18.88 8.13
N SER A 219 7.99 19.41 8.65
CA SER A 219 7.08 18.68 9.52
C SER A 219 5.91 18.08 8.74
N THR A 220 5.40 16.94 9.19
CA THR A 220 4.17 16.32 8.66
C THR A 220 3.04 16.41 9.69
N TYR A 221 1.79 16.38 9.23
CA TYR A 221 0.61 16.38 10.10
C TYR A 221 -0.46 15.44 9.55
N LYS A 222 -1.29 14.89 10.43
CA LYS A 222 -2.41 14.01 10.04
C LYS A 222 -3.54 14.87 9.49
N MET A 223 -3.89 14.66 8.22
CA MET A 223 -5.05 15.31 7.61
C MET A 223 -6.35 14.84 8.28
N LYS A 224 -7.37 15.71 8.31
CA LYS A 224 -8.71 15.36 8.81
C LYS A 224 -9.24 14.09 8.12
N PHE A 225 -9.21 14.07 6.79
CA PHE A 225 -9.38 12.90 5.96
C PHE A 225 -8.31 12.93 4.85
N GLY A 226 -7.86 11.75 4.42
CA GLY A 226 -6.82 11.67 3.39
C GLY A 226 -7.36 11.90 1.98
N ASN A 227 -6.46 12.25 1.06
CA ASN A 227 -6.74 12.29 -0.38
C ASN A 227 -6.74 10.87 -0.94
N ARG A 228 -7.93 10.29 -1.16
CA ARG A 228 -8.11 8.88 -1.56
C ARG A 228 -9.08 8.80 -2.74
N GLY A 229 -8.55 8.76 -3.95
CA GLY A 229 -9.35 8.66 -5.18
C GLY A 229 -8.46 8.71 -6.43
N HIS A 230 -9.05 8.43 -7.59
CA HIS A 230 -8.36 8.46 -8.88
C HIS A 230 -8.60 9.75 -9.67
N ASN A 231 -9.29 10.72 -9.06
CA ASN A 231 -9.74 11.97 -9.68
C ASN A 231 -9.26 13.21 -8.90
N LEU A 232 -8.09 13.10 -8.25
CA LEU A 232 -7.43 14.23 -7.62
C LEU A 232 -6.77 15.08 -8.73
N PRO A 233 -7.03 16.40 -8.79
CA PRO A 233 -6.49 17.27 -9.83
C PRO A 233 -4.96 17.44 -9.72
#